data_AF-A0A927B7F9-F1
#
_entry.id   AF-A0A927B7F9-F1
#
_cell.length_a   1.000
_cell.length_b   1.000
_cell.length_c   1.000
_cell.angle_alpha   90.00
_cell.angle_beta   90.00
_cell.angle_gamma   90.00
#
_symmetry.space_group_name_H-M   'P 1'
#
loop_
_entity.id
_entity.type
_entity.pdbx_description
1 polymer ?
#
loop_
_entity_poly.entity_id
_entity_poly.type
_entity_poly.pdbx_seq_one_letter_code
_entity_poly.pdbx_strand_id
1 'polypeptide(L)'
;METRQTGAGHVVAEAYLADLKKWVMIDGQWDVTPVLYGKPLNAVELQRALVSKSPNVGVDSFSGVEPSGYFRWILPYLFYFDTKIDGRFGPGKLVYARHSEALILGPVGAKAPRVFQQVYPIKNDLYTHSLNAFYAPPGEGSKPGNAKSTK
;
A
#
# COMPACT_ATOMS: atom_id res chain seq x y z
N MET A 1 9.84 -5.05 11.30
CA MET A 1 10.48 -5.48 10.04
C MET A 1 11.99 -5.70 10.17
N GLU A 2 12.75 -4.83 10.85
CA GLU A 2 14.22 -4.84 10.78
C GLU A 2 14.89 -6.08 11.36
N THR A 3 14.31 -6.68 12.41
CA THR A 3 14.89 -7.85 13.10
C THR A 3 14.35 -9.20 12.60
N ARG A 4 13.40 -9.22 11.66
CA ARG A 4 12.84 -10.48 11.13
C ARG A 4 13.77 -11.09 10.08
N GLN A 5 13.99 -12.39 10.11
CA GLN A 5 14.82 -13.07 9.10
C GLN A 5 14.08 -13.24 7.77
N THR A 6 12.80 -13.64 7.81
CA THR A 6 11.96 -13.90 6.64
C THR A 6 10.56 -13.31 6.85
N GLY A 7 9.78 -13.13 5.77
CA GLY A 7 8.39 -12.64 5.84
C GLY A 7 8.22 -11.34 6.64
N ALA A 8 9.06 -10.32 6.38
CA ALA A 8 8.96 -9.04 7.10
C ALA A 8 8.01 -8.04 6.44
N GLY A 9 7.51 -8.34 5.25
CA GLY A 9 6.54 -7.55 4.51
C GLY A 9 5.55 -8.47 3.78
N HIS A 10 4.43 -7.88 3.37
CA HIS A 10 3.43 -8.50 2.51
C HIS A 10 3.05 -7.49 1.43
N VAL A 11 2.90 -7.96 0.19
CA VAL A 11 2.60 -7.10 -0.95
C VAL A 11 1.12 -7.22 -1.29
N VAL A 12 0.46 -6.08 -1.42
CA VAL A 12 -0.94 -5.97 -1.88
C VAL A 12 -1.04 -4.98 -3.01
N ALA A 13 -2.15 -5.03 -3.74
CA ALA A 13 -2.50 -3.98 -4.68
C ALA A 13 -3.45 -2.98 -4.01
N GLU A 14 -3.33 -1.70 -4.35
CA GLU A 14 -4.37 -0.72 -4.06
C GLU A 14 -4.87 -0.10 -5.36
N ALA A 15 -6.18 -0.02 -5.51
CA ALA A 15 -6.85 0.53 -6.68
C ALA A 15 -7.68 1.75 -6.31
N TYR A 16 -7.59 2.82 -7.10
CA TYR A 16 -8.44 4.00 -6.90
C TYR A 16 -9.81 3.76 -7.55
N LEU A 17 -10.86 3.80 -6.73
CA LEU A 17 -12.24 3.71 -7.17
C LEU A 17 -12.80 5.13 -7.30
N ALA A 18 -13.09 5.55 -8.54
CA ALA A 18 -13.47 6.92 -8.87
C ALA A 18 -14.84 7.33 -8.31
N ASP A 19 -15.77 6.39 -8.23
CA ASP A 19 -17.10 6.53 -7.63
C ASP A 19 -17.02 6.74 -6.10
N LEU A 20 -16.11 6.05 -5.43
CA LEU A 20 -15.84 6.23 -4.00
C LEU A 20 -14.84 7.36 -3.71
N LYS A 21 -14.18 7.88 -4.76
CA LYS A 21 -13.05 8.83 -4.69
C LYS A 21 -11.96 8.38 -3.72
N LYS A 22 -11.65 7.08 -3.70
CA LYS A 22 -10.81 6.47 -2.67
C LYS A 22 -9.97 5.32 -3.20
N TRP A 23 -8.78 5.16 -2.63
CA TRP A 23 -7.96 3.95 -2.77
C TRP A 23 -8.55 2.79 -1.94
N VAL A 24 -8.50 1.58 -2.49
CA VAL A 24 -9.00 0.35 -1.87
C VAL A 24 -7.96 -0.74 -1.97
N MET A 25 -7.73 -1.46 -0.88
CA MET A 25 -6.82 -2.59 -0.79
C MET A 25 -7.43 -3.85 -1.40
N ILE A 26 -6.60 -4.57 -2.17
CA ILE A 26 -6.91 -5.86 -2.75
C ILE A 26 -5.71 -6.77 -2.47
N ASP A 27 -5.93 -7.81 -1.67
CA ASP A 27 -4.95 -8.84 -1.39
C ASP A 27 -5.17 -10.03 -2.34
N GLY A 28 -4.52 -9.97 -3.51
CA GLY A 28 -4.66 -11.01 -4.54
C GLY A 28 -4.13 -12.38 -4.12
N GLN A 29 -3.24 -12.46 -3.12
CA GLN A 29 -2.74 -13.74 -2.61
C GLN A 29 -3.81 -14.46 -1.79
N TRP A 30 -4.60 -13.69 -1.03
CA TRP A 30 -5.67 -14.22 -0.19
C TRP A 30 -7.05 -14.15 -0.83
N ASP A 31 -7.21 -13.51 -1.99
CA ASP A 31 -8.52 -13.21 -2.58
C ASP A 31 -9.41 -12.46 -1.57
N VAL A 32 -8.87 -11.35 -1.04
CA VAL A 32 -9.53 -10.53 -0.01
C VAL A 32 -9.56 -9.05 -0.39
N THR A 33 -10.74 -8.45 -0.28
CA THR A 33 -10.92 -7.00 -0.14
C THR A 33 -11.46 -6.71 1.27
N PRO A 34 -10.71 -6.05 2.16
CA PRO A 34 -11.19 -5.74 3.50
C PRO A 34 -12.34 -4.72 3.45
N VAL A 35 -13.36 -4.93 4.28
CA VAL A 35 -14.53 -4.04 4.36
C VAL A 35 -14.83 -3.64 5.82
N LEU A 36 -15.42 -2.46 5.99
CA LEU A 36 -16.03 -1.99 7.24
C LEU A 36 -17.48 -1.58 6.94
N TYR A 37 -18.45 -2.24 7.57
CA TYR A 37 -19.87 -2.06 7.24
C TYR A 37 -20.15 -2.20 5.72
N GLY A 38 -19.52 -3.18 5.08
CA GLY A 38 -19.65 -3.43 3.63
C GLY A 38 -18.99 -2.39 2.73
N LYS A 39 -18.27 -1.40 3.29
CA LYS A 39 -17.49 -0.44 2.51
C LYS A 39 -16.04 -0.90 2.40
N PRO A 40 -15.45 -0.99 1.21
CA PRO A 40 -14.07 -1.43 1.04
C PRO A 40 -13.11 -0.48 1.74
N LEU A 41 -11.98 -0.98 2.25
CA LEU A 41 -10.97 -0.23 2.99
C LEU A 41 -9.64 -0.17 2.23
N ASN A 42 -8.86 0.89 2.43
CA ASN A 42 -7.41 0.85 2.17
C ASN A 42 -6.65 0.22 3.35
N ALA A 43 -5.34 -0.02 3.19
CA ALA A 43 -4.54 -0.71 4.18
C ALA A 43 -4.44 0.05 5.53
N VAL A 44 -4.39 1.39 5.50
CA VAL A 44 -4.38 2.22 6.72
C VAL A 44 -5.73 2.20 7.43
N GLU A 45 -6.84 2.24 6.70
CA GLU A 45 -8.18 2.13 7.26
C GLU A 45 -8.40 0.75 7.90
N LEU A 46 -7.96 -0.32 7.23
CA LEU A 46 -7.99 -1.67 7.80
C LEU A 46 -7.20 -1.72 9.11
N GLN A 47 -5.97 -1.20 9.14
CA GLN A 47 -5.19 -1.15 10.38
C GLN A 47 -5.97 -0.47 11.50
N ARG A 48 -6.48 0.73 11.25
CA ARG A 48 -7.22 1.50 12.26
C ARG A 48 -8.44 0.75 12.76
N ALA A 49 -9.16 0.09 11.85
CA ALA A 49 -10.34 -0.69 12.18
C ALA A 49 -9.99 -1.89 13.07
N LEU A 50 -8.91 -2.61 12.78
CA LEU A 50 -8.44 -3.74 13.58
C LEU A 50 -7.91 -3.33 14.95
N VAL A 51 -7.07 -2.29 15.02
CA VAL A 51 -6.48 -1.80 16.28
C VAL A 51 -7.57 -1.24 17.20
N SER A 52 -8.54 -0.51 16.64
CA SER A 52 -9.64 0.08 17.40
C SER A 52 -10.75 -0.93 17.71
N LYS A 53 -10.62 -2.20 17.27
CA LYS A 53 -11.64 -3.24 17.40
C LYS A 53 -13.01 -2.76 16.90
N SER A 54 -13.01 -2.12 15.73
CA SER A 54 -14.23 -1.60 15.14
C SER A 54 -15.22 -2.75 14.90
N PRO A 55 -16.51 -2.55 15.17
CA PRO A 55 -17.53 -3.55 14.84
C PRO A 55 -17.66 -3.70 13.31
N ASN A 56 -18.09 -4.88 12.85
CA ASN A 56 -18.40 -5.15 11.44
C ASN A 56 -17.23 -4.93 10.46
N VAL A 57 -16.00 -5.22 10.90
CA VAL A 57 -14.86 -5.41 9.99
C VAL A 57 -14.96 -6.81 9.41
N GLY A 58 -14.89 -6.92 8.08
CA GLY A 58 -15.04 -8.18 7.35
C GLY A 58 -14.17 -8.21 6.10
N VAL A 59 -14.37 -9.24 5.27
CA VAL A 59 -13.73 -9.37 3.96
C VAL A 59 -14.80 -9.67 2.92
N ASP A 60 -14.65 -9.06 1.75
CA ASP A 60 -15.27 -9.54 0.52
C ASP A 60 -14.26 -10.47 -0.17
N SER A 61 -14.70 -11.69 -0.48
CA SER A 61 -13.88 -12.78 -1.02
C SER A 61 -14.75 -13.75 -1.81
N PHE A 62 -14.23 -14.28 -2.91
CA PHE A 62 -14.90 -15.34 -3.69
C PHE A 62 -14.52 -16.75 -3.22
N SER A 63 -13.43 -16.88 -2.47
CA SER A 63 -12.88 -18.15 -1.98
C SER A 63 -13.30 -18.51 -0.55
N GLY A 64 -14.14 -17.67 0.09
CA GLY A 64 -14.71 -17.97 1.40
C GLY A 64 -13.70 -17.82 2.56
N VAL A 65 -12.75 -16.90 2.43
CA VAL A 65 -11.76 -16.63 3.48
C VAL A 65 -12.43 -16.23 4.79
N GLU A 66 -12.01 -16.87 5.88
CA GLU A 66 -12.46 -16.54 7.22
C GLU A 66 -11.79 -15.22 7.69
N PRO A 67 -12.58 -14.16 8.02
CA PRO A 67 -12.03 -12.85 8.33
C PRO A 67 -11.04 -12.84 9.49
N SER A 68 -11.32 -13.53 10.59
CA SER A 68 -10.51 -13.46 11.81
C SER A 68 -9.11 -14.05 11.63
N GLY A 69 -9.00 -15.13 10.87
CA GLY A 69 -7.76 -15.80 10.51
C GLY A 69 -6.91 -14.91 9.60
N TYR A 70 -7.53 -14.32 8.57
CA TYR A 70 -6.86 -13.35 7.70
C TYR A 70 -6.38 -12.14 8.49
N PHE A 71 -7.22 -11.54 9.33
CA PHE A 71 -6.87 -10.37 10.14
C PHE A 71 -5.71 -10.63 11.10
N ARG A 72 -5.72 -11.79 11.77
CA ARG A 72 -4.59 -12.21 12.63
C ARG A 72 -3.30 -12.32 11.84
N TRP A 73 -3.38 -12.82 10.60
CA TRP A 73 -2.24 -13.02 9.73
C TRP A 73 -1.70 -11.72 9.13
N ILE A 74 -2.57 -10.82 8.66
CA ILE A 74 -2.18 -9.57 7.96
C ILE A 74 -1.73 -8.48 8.93
N LEU A 75 -2.30 -8.43 10.15
CA LEU A 75 -2.09 -7.35 11.12
C LEU A 75 -0.61 -6.98 11.35
N PRO A 76 0.35 -7.93 11.46
CA PRO A 76 1.76 -7.59 11.67
C PRO A 76 2.41 -6.80 10.53
N TYR A 77 1.81 -6.79 9.33
CA TYR A 77 2.30 -6.07 8.16
C TYR A 77 1.73 -4.66 8.03
N LEU A 78 0.67 -4.32 8.79
CA LEU A 78 -0.06 -3.05 8.65
C LEU A 78 0.53 -1.89 9.49
N PHE A 79 1.86 -1.85 9.68
CA PHE A 79 2.50 -0.81 10.50
C PHE A 79 3.27 0.24 9.68
N TYR A 80 4.10 -0.21 8.74
CA TYR A 80 4.73 0.65 7.73
C TYR A 80 4.18 0.24 6.37
N PHE A 81 3.88 1.23 5.53
CA PHE A 81 3.39 1.01 4.18
C PHE A 81 4.35 1.67 3.21
N ASP A 82 4.79 0.97 2.17
CA ASP A 82 5.61 1.55 1.13
C ASP A 82 4.94 1.44 -0.24
N THR A 83 5.23 2.43 -1.08
CA THR A 83 4.86 2.40 -2.49
C THR A 83 5.98 3.02 -3.32
N LYS A 84 6.15 2.55 -4.55
CA LYS A 84 7.16 3.10 -5.46
C LYS A 84 6.67 4.42 -6.03
N ILE A 85 7.53 5.44 -6.04
CA ILE A 85 7.23 6.74 -6.65
C ILE A 85 6.99 6.57 -8.16
N ASP A 86 7.72 5.67 -8.82
CA ASP A 86 7.48 5.27 -10.21
C ASP A 86 7.01 3.81 -10.28
N GLY A 87 5.69 3.61 -10.33
CA GLY A 87 5.04 2.31 -10.48
C GLY A 87 4.81 1.86 -11.93
N ARG A 88 5.46 2.46 -12.94
CA ARG A 88 5.24 2.07 -14.35
C ARG A 88 5.91 0.74 -14.66
N PHE A 89 5.17 -0.19 -15.27
CA PHE A 89 5.67 -1.50 -15.73
C PHE A 89 5.66 -1.60 -17.27
N GLY A 90 6.65 -2.29 -17.86
CA GLY A 90 6.72 -2.54 -19.31
C GLY A 90 8.11 -2.98 -19.82
N PRO A 91 8.22 -3.45 -21.08
CA PRO A 91 9.49 -3.82 -21.69
C PRO A 91 10.47 -2.64 -21.67
N GLY A 92 11.69 -2.85 -21.16
CA GLY A 92 12.70 -1.79 -20.98
C GLY A 92 12.49 -0.87 -19.76
N LYS A 93 11.35 -0.97 -19.05
CA LYS A 93 11.03 -0.20 -17.83
C LYS A 93 11.18 -0.99 -16.52
N LEU A 94 11.26 -2.33 -16.62
CA LEU A 94 11.51 -3.24 -15.48
C LEU A 94 12.80 -2.90 -14.69
N VAL A 95 13.80 -2.33 -15.36
CA VAL A 95 15.07 -1.92 -14.73
C VAL A 95 14.88 -0.65 -13.87
N TYR A 96 14.05 0.29 -14.30
CA TYR A 96 13.85 1.56 -13.59
C TYR A 96 12.99 1.42 -12.34
N ALA A 97 11.98 0.54 -12.34
CA ALA A 97 11.15 0.28 -11.16
C ALA A 97 11.97 -0.26 -9.96
N ARG A 98 13.03 -1.04 -10.22
CA ARG A 98 13.92 -1.60 -9.19
C ARG A 98 14.81 -0.56 -8.49
N HIS A 99 15.06 0.58 -9.14
CA HIS A 99 15.89 1.67 -8.62
C HIS A 99 15.08 2.90 -8.22
N SER A 100 13.74 2.82 -8.32
CA SER A 100 12.87 3.91 -7.92
C SER A 100 12.82 4.03 -6.39
N GLU A 101 12.94 5.27 -5.93
CA GLU A 101 12.68 5.66 -4.54
C GLU A 101 11.27 5.23 -4.16
N ALA A 102 11.11 4.76 -2.93
CA ALA A 102 9.81 4.52 -2.33
C ALA A 102 9.39 5.69 -1.46
N LEU A 103 8.08 5.92 -1.38
CA LEU A 103 7.46 6.66 -0.31
C LEU A 103 7.06 5.67 0.78
N ILE A 104 7.54 5.87 2.01
CA ILE A 104 7.24 5.03 3.18
C ILE A 104 6.39 5.82 4.16
N LEU A 105 5.17 5.37 4.37
CA LEU A 105 4.26 5.87 5.39
C LEU A 105 4.47 5.12 6.71
N GLY A 106 4.59 5.86 7.81
CA GLY A 106 4.62 5.32 9.15
C GLY A 106 3.86 6.17 10.16
N PRO A 107 3.51 5.64 11.35
CA PRO A 107 2.85 6.41 12.40
C PRO A 107 3.72 7.56 12.91
N VAL A 108 3.09 8.63 13.40
CA VAL A 108 3.80 9.75 14.04
C VAL A 108 4.56 9.24 15.27
N GLY A 109 5.83 9.63 15.39
CA GLY A 109 6.71 9.21 16.48
C GLY A 109 7.33 7.81 16.29
N ALA A 110 6.95 7.07 15.25
CA ALA A 110 7.61 5.82 14.91
C ALA A 110 9.01 6.08 14.33
N LYS A 111 9.98 5.23 14.66
CA LYS A 111 11.32 5.33 14.08
C LYS A 111 11.26 4.98 12.59
N ALA A 112 11.95 5.73 11.74
CA ALA A 112 12.10 5.34 10.33
C ALA A 112 12.96 4.06 10.23
N PRO A 113 12.42 2.91 9.77
CA PRO A 113 13.21 1.68 9.62
C PRO A 113 14.32 1.90 8.59
N ARG A 114 15.55 1.47 8.86
CA ARG A 114 16.70 1.67 7.97
C ARG A 114 17.19 0.37 7.33
N VAL A 115 16.76 -0.78 7.84
CA VAL A 115 17.13 -2.08 7.31
C VAL A 115 15.89 -2.98 7.21
N PHE A 116 15.65 -3.56 6.05
CA PHE A 116 14.64 -4.59 5.85
C PHE A 116 15.28 -5.97 6.04
N GLN A 117 14.61 -6.83 6.82
CA GLN A 117 15.01 -8.22 7.08
C GLN A 117 16.47 -8.41 7.51
N GLN A 118 16.97 -7.57 8.41
CA GLN A 118 18.34 -7.55 8.93
C GLN A 118 19.44 -7.22 7.91
N VAL A 119 19.23 -7.48 6.62
CA VAL A 119 20.32 -7.50 5.61
C VAL A 119 20.12 -6.55 4.45
N TYR A 120 18.91 -6.02 4.21
CA TYR A 120 18.63 -5.16 3.06
C TYR A 120 18.51 -3.69 3.49
N PRO A 121 19.54 -2.85 3.29
CA PRO A 121 19.46 -1.44 3.66
C PRO A 121 18.35 -0.72 2.87
N ILE A 122 17.60 0.12 3.57
CA ILE A 122 16.59 1.01 3.00
C ILE A 122 17.27 2.34 2.72
N LYS A 123 17.52 2.62 1.44
CA LYS A 123 18.30 3.78 0.98
C LYS A 123 17.45 4.61 0.03
N ASN A 124 17.55 5.94 0.18
CA ASN A 124 16.91 6.94 -0.69
C ASN A 124 15.37 6.95 -0.66
N ASP A 125 14.75 6.27 0.29
CA ASP A 125 13.31 6.31 0.46
C ASP A 125 12.86 7.52 1.28
N LEU A 126 11.72 8.09 0.88
CA LEU A 126 11.11 9.25 1.50
C LEU A 126 10.14 8.80 2.60
N TYR A 127 10.33 9.28 3.82
CA TYR A 127 9.40 8.97 4.91
C TYR A 127 8.34 10.06 5.04
N THR A 128 7.10 9.63 5.26
CA THR A 128 5.98 10.52 5.48
C THR A 128 5.10 10.03 6.63
N HIS A 129 4.40 10.98 7.25
CA HIS A 129 3.29 10.73 8.17
C HIS A 129 1.96 11.25 7.59
N SER A 130 2.01 11.84 6.38
CA SER A 130 0.86 12.45 5.73
C SER A 130 0.10 11.42 4.90
N LEU A 131 -1.11 11.09 5.34
CA LEU A 131 -2.02 10.25 4.55
C LEU A 131 -2.38 10.90 3.22
N ASN A 132 -2.51 12.22 3.16
CA ASN A 132 -2.83 12.92 1.92
C ASN A 132 -1.71 12.83 0.89
N ALA A 133 -0.45 12.73 1.33
CA ALA A 133 0.68 12.50 0.43
C ALA A 133 0.70 11.05 -0.08
N PHE A 134 0.43 10.08 0.80
CA PHE A 134 0.49 8.65 0.45
C PHE A 134 -0.71 8.18 -0.38
N TYR A 135 -1.91 8.66 -0.05
CA TYR A 135 -3.18 8.34 -0.70
C TYR A 135 -3.71 9.49 -1.57
N ALA A 136 -2.81 10.23 -2.22
CA ALA A 136 -3.21 11.27 -3.15
C ALA A 136 -4.10 10.66 -4.26
N PRO A 137 -5.22 11.31 -4.64
CA PRO A 137 -5.99 10.87 -5.81
C PRO A 137 -5.08 10.81 -7.04
N PRO A 138 -5.32 9.89 -7.99
CA PRO A 138 -4.70 9.96 -9.30
C PRO A 138 -4.95 11.36 -9.86
N GLY A 139 -3.89 12.05 -10.30
CA GLY A 139 -4.06 13.38 -10.88
C GLY A 139 -5.09 13.32 -12.02
N GLU A 140 -5.98 14.31 -12.12
CA GLU A 140 -6.71 14.54 -13.36
C GLU A 140 -5.66 14.57 -14.46
N GLY A 141 -5.70 13.60 -15.38
CA GLY A 141 -4.61 13.37 -16.33
C GLY A 141 -4.13 14.70 -16.88
N SER A 142 -2.89 15.07 -16.56
CA SER A 142 -2.24 16.19 -17.23
C SER A 142 -2.38 15.87 -18.71
N LYS A 143 -3.20 16.64 -19.42
CA LYS A 143 -3.33 16.53 -20.88
C LYS A 143 -1.91 16.40 -21.41
N PRO A 144 -1.60 15.40 -22.26
CA PRO A 144 -0.26 15.27 -22.82
C PRO A 144 0.11 16.64 -23.37
N GLY A 145 1.10 17.28 -22.75
CA GLY A 145 1.51 18.62 -23.12
C GLY A 145 1.80 18.58 -24.61
N ASN A 146 1.20 19.50 -25.37
CA ASN A 146 1.45 19.66 -26.80
C ASN A 146 2.96 19.60 -27.04
N ALA A 147 3.44 18.44 -27.48
CA ALA A 147 4.77 18.32 -28.04
C ALA A 147 4.73 19.21 -29.28
N LYS A 148 5.27 20.43 -29.15
CA LYS A 148 5.53 21.27 -30.31
C LYS A 148 6.45 20.45 -31.20
N SER A 149 5.90 19.94 -32.29
CA SER A 149 6.66 19.49 -33.44
C SER A 149 7.44 20.71 -33.93
N THR A 150 8.72 20.76 -33.58
CA THR A 150 9.67 21.58 -34.31
C THR A 150 9.89 20.89 -35.64
N LYS A 151 9.43 21.56 -36.71
CA LYS A 151 9.84 21.32 -38.09
C LYS A 151 11.33 21.53 -38.25
#